data_AF-A0A520FZZ9-F1
#
_entry.id   AF-A0A520FZZ9-F1
#
_cell.length_a   1.000
_cell.length_b   1.000
_cell.length_c   1.000
_cell.angle_alpha   90.00
_cell.angle_beta   90.00
_cell.angle_gamma   90.00
#
_symmetry.space_group_name_H-M   'P 1'
#
loop_
_entity.id
_entity.type
_entity.pdbx_description
1 polymer ?
#
loop_
_entity_poly.entity_id
_entity_poly.type
_entity_poly.pdbx_seq_one_letter_code
_entity_poly.pdbx_strand_id
1 'polypeptide(L)'
;MLLPDSAVLSAAIDWLGHGLWDLTWWQVVLYTLATTHITIAAVTIFLHRTQTHRAMDLGPIPSHFFRFWLWLGTGMVTKEWVAIHRKHHAKCETEEDPHSP
;
A
#
# COMPACT_ATOMS: atom_id res chain seq x y z
N MET A 1 -13.94 -41.60 -12.47
CA MET A 1 -13.52 -41.32 -11.07
C MET A 1 -12.02 -41.03 -11.13
N LEU A 2 -11.64 -39.77 -11.37
CA LEU A 2 -10.29 -39.43 -11.88
C LEU A 2 -9.48 -38.51 -10.96
N LEU A 3 -9.84 -38.42 -9.69
CA LEU A 3 -8.94 -37.87 -8.66
C LEU A 3 -8.89 -38.90 -7.52
N PRO A 4 -7.69 -39.29 -7.06
CA PRO A 4 -7.57 -40.14 -5.88
C PRO A 4 -8.16 -39.38 -4.67
N ASP A 5 -8.88 -40.09 -3.80
CA ASP A 5 -9.37 -39.60 -2.49
C ASP A 5 -8.18 -39.35 -1.56
N SER A 6 -7.38 -38.33 -1.88
CA SER A 6 -6.21 -37.90 -1.14
C SER A 6 -6.58 -36.70 -0.31
N ALA A 7 -6.54 -36.84 1.01
CA ALA A 7 -6.78 -35.74 1.94
C ALA A 7 -5.88 -34.52 1.65
N VAL A 8 -4.66 -34.75 1.16
CA VAL A 8 -3.73 -33.70 0.76
C VAL A 8 -4.23 -32.95 -0.48
N LEU A 9 -4.75 -33.67 -1.47
CA LEU A 9 -5.30 -33.06 -2.68
C LEU A 9 -6.55 -32.23 -2.37
N SER A 10 -7.45 -32.75 -1.54
CA SER A 10 -8.65 -32.02 -1.11
C SER A 10 -8.29 -30.75 -0.33
N ALA A 11 -7.35 -30.84 0.61
CA ALA A 11 -6.88 -29.68 1.37
C ALA A 11 -6.20 -28.63 0.47
N ALA A 12 -5.44 -29.06 -0.54
CA ALA A 12 -4.80 -28.15 -1.49
C ALA A 12 -5.85 -27.43 -2.36
N ILE A 13 -6.87 -28.14 -2.86
CA ILE A 13 -7.96 -27.54 -3.65
C ILE A 13 -8.75 -26.54 -2.81
N ASP A 14 -9.10 -26.90 -1.59
CA ASP A 14 -9.83 -26.04 -0.65
C ASP A 14 -9.03 -24.76 -0.35
N TRP A 15 -7.76 -24.90 -0.01
CA TRP A 15 -6.86 -23.76 0.22
C TRP A 15 -6.67 -22.88 -1.03
N LEU A 16 -6.62 -23.45 -2.24
CA LEU A 16 -6.55 -22.69 -3.48
C LEU A 16 -7.85 -21.92 -3.78
N GLY A 17 -9.01 -22.48 -3.39
CA GLY A 17 -10.32 -21.87 -3.59
C GLY A 17 -10.62 -20.74 -2.61
N HIS A 18 -10.21 -20.92 -1.35
CA HIS A 18 -10.60 -20.06 -0.22
C HIS A 18 -9.46 -19.20 0.34
N GLY A 19 -8.22 -19.54 -0.01
CA GLY A 19 -7.03 -18.95 0.58
C GLY A 19 -6.85 -19.33 2.05
N LEU A 20 -5.86 -18.72 2.71
CA LEU A 20 -5.53 -19.04 4.10
C LEU A 20 -6.61 -18.61 5.11
N TRP A 21 -7.38 -17.57 4.79
CA TRP A 21 -8.30 -16.93 5.74
C TRP A 21 -9.78 -17.20 5.44
N ASP A 22 -10.10 -17.84 4.31
CA ASP A 22 -11.48 -18.15 3.89
C ASP A 22 -12.45 -16.97 4.10
N LEU A 23 -12.06 -15.81 3.57
CA LEU A 23 -12.83 -14.59 3.74
C LEU A 23 -14.09 -14.62 2.87
N THR A 24 -15.23 -14.32 3.49
CA THR A 24 -16.46 -14.02 2.76
C THR A 24 -16.31 -12.75 1.91
N TRP A 25 -17.09 -12.64 0.84
CA TRP A 25 -16.96 -11.54 -0.14
C TRP A 25 -16.99 -10.14 0.49
N TRP A 26 -17.81 -9.90 1.52
CA TRP A 26 -17.92 -8.58 2.16
C TRP A 26 -16.71 -8.29 3.06
N GLN A 27 -16.09 -9.32 3.66
CA GLN A 27 -14.85 -9.15 4.42
C GLN A 27 -13.71 -8.72 3.50
N VAL A 28 -13.67 -9.26 2.27
CA VAL A 28 -12.73 -8.82 1.23
C VAL A 28 -12.96 -7.35 0.86
N VAL A 29 -14.23 -6.92 0.72
CA VAL A 29 -14.57 -5.50 0.47
C VAL A 29 -14.09 -4.61 1.61
N LEU A 30 -14.39 -4.96 2.86
CA LEU A 30 -13.95 -4.16 4.02
C LEU A 30 -12.43 -4.11 4.15
N TYR A 31 -11.76 -5.24 3.93
CA TYR A 31 -10.29 -5.29 3.90
C TYR A 31 -9.73 -4.35 2.82
N THR A 32 -10.30 -4.40 1.62
CA THR A 32 -9.89 -3.53 0.50
C THR A 32 -10.08 -2.05 0.86
N LEU A 33 -11.23 -1.68 1.41
CA LEU A 33 -11.53 -0.31 1.80
C LEU A 33 -10.60 0.18 2.93
N ALA A 34 -10.38 -0.64 3.95
CA ALA A 34 -9.51 -0.30 5.07
C ALA A 34 -8.06 -0.11 4.61
N THR A 35 -7.51 -1.05 3.86
CA THR A 35 -6.14 -0.99 3.35
C THR A 35 -5.94 0.17 2.37
N THR A 36 -6.93 0.43 1.51
CA THR A 36 -6.93 1.60 0.63
C THR A 36 -6.92 2.90 1.44
N HIS A 37 -7.79 3.01 2.45
CA HIS A 37 -7.88 4.21 3.27
C HIS A 37 -6.59 4.49 4.04
N ILE A 38 -5.97 3.47 4.64
CA ILE A 38 -4.67 3.59 5.33
C ILE A 38 -3.60 4.05 4.33
N THR A 39 -3.59 3.51 3.11
CA THR A 39 -2.61 3.90 2.08
C THR A 39 -2.80 5.36 1.64
N ILE A 40 -4.05 5.80 1.43
CA ILE A 40 -4.36 7.20 1.11
C ILE A 40 -3.89 8.11 2.25
N ALA A 41 -4.18 7.76 3.51
CA ALA A 41 -3.71 8.52 4.67
C ALA A 41 -2.17 8.58 4.74
N ALA A 42 -1.49 7.47 4.48
CA ALA A 42 -0.03 7.40 4.49
C ALA A 42 0.59 8.28 3.39
N VAL A 43 0.05 8.28 2.17
CA VAL A 43 0.55 9.15 1.09
C VAL A 43 0.25 10.63 1.40
N THR A 44 -0.98 10.94 1.81
CA THR A 44 -1.42 12.34 1.96
C THR A 44 -0.88 13.03 3.22
N ILE A 45 -0.90 12.36 4.37
CA ILE A 45 -0.49 12.94 5.67
C ILE A 45 1.01 12.74 5.88
N PHE A 46 1.51 11.51 5.70
CA PHE A 46 2.91 11.20 5.97
C PHE A 46 3.84 11.61 4.83
N LEU A 47 3.71 11.05 3.62
CA LEU A 47 4.65 11.36 2.53
C LEU A 47 4.54 12.80 2.03
N HIS A 48 3.33 13.26 1.75
CA HIS A 48 3.09 14.57 1.16
C HIS A 48 3.21 15.71 2.18
N ARG A 49 2.34 15.76 3.19
CA ARG A 49 2.30 16.91 4.12
C ARG A 49 3.50 16.93 5.07
N THR A 50 3.85 15.80 5.68
CA THR A 50 4.91 15.75 6.70
C THR A 50 6.30 15.65 6.06
N GLN A 51 6.58 14.60 5.30
CA GLN A 51 7.94 14.32 4.81
C GLN A 51 8.36 15.27 3.69
N THR A 52 7.44 15.61 2.77
CA THR A 52 7.75 16.49 1.64
C THR A 52 7.69 17.95 2.01
N HIS A 53 6.53 18.42 2.48
CA HIS A 53 6.26 19.84 2.68
C HIS A 53 6.53 20.36 4.08
N ARG A 54 6.76 19.47 5.06
CA ARG A 54 6.93 19.85 6.48
C ARG A 54 5.81 20.76 6.99
N ALA A 55 4.58 20.52 6.52
CA ALA A 55 3.40 21.32 6.86
C ALA A 55 2.86 21.02 8.27
N MET A 56 3.25 19.90 8.85
CA MET A 56 2.90 19.47 10.21
C MET A 56 3.91 18.45 10.72
N ASP A 57 3.97 18.28 12.05
CA ASP A 57 4.80 17.27 12.70
C ASP A 57 3.98 16.03 13.07
N LEU A 58 4.54 14.85 12.81
CA LEU A 58 4.00 13.57 13.25
C LEU A 58 4.86 13.01 14.38
N GLY A 59 4.21 12.50 15.43
CA GLY A 59 4.89 11.75 16.47
C GLY A 59 5.58 10.48 15.94
N PRO A 60 6.44 9.83 16.77
CA PRO A 60 7.20 8.67 16.34
C PRO A 60 6.30 7.48 15.98
N ILE A 61 5.24 7.22 16.75
CA ILE A 61 4.32 6.10 16.52
C ILE A 61 3.67 6.17 15.13
N PRO A 62 2.92 7.22 14.76
CA PRO A 62 2.30 7.27 13.43
C PRO A 62 3.34 7.35 12.31
N SER A 63 4.50 7.97 12.55
CA SER A 63 5.59 8.02 11.55
C SER A 63 6.13 6.62 11.22
N HIS A 64 6.42 5.80 12.23
CA HIS A 64 6.90 4.44 12.02
C HIS A 64 5.81 3.53 11.46
N PHE A 65 4.55 3.69 11.90
CA PHE A 65 3.42 2.97 11.36
C PHE A 65 3.26 3.21 9.85
N PHE A 66 3.19 4.47 9.40
CA PHE A 66 3.03 4.78 7.99
C PHE A 66 4.22 4.33 7.15
N ARG A 67 5.45 4.49 7.67
CA ARG A 67 6.65 4.03 6.98
C ARG A 67 6.63 2.51 6.77
N PHE A 68 6.28 1.77 7.82
CA PHE A 68 6.16 0.31 7.74
C PHE A 68 5.04 -0.11 6.78
N TRP A 69 3.87 0.54 6.89
CA TRP A 69 2.72 0.26 6.04
C TRP A 69 3.03 0.43 4.55
N LEU A 70 3.66 1.56 4.18
CA LEU A 70 4.03 1.86 2.79
C LEU A 70 5.08 0.88 2.26
N TRP A 71 6.05 0.51 3.10
CA TRP A 71 7.04 -0.50 2.71
C TRP A 71 6.39 -1.86 2.47
N LEU A 72 5.54 -2.31 3.39
CA LEU A 72 4.88 -3.62 3.31
C LEU A 72 3.86 -3.70 2.17
N GLY A 73 2.98 -2.70 2.07
CA GLY A 73 1.82 -2.74 1.19
C GLY A 73 2.10 -2.32 -0.24
N THR A 74 3.10 -1.46 -0.48
CA THR A 74 3.35 -0.90 -1.82
C THR A 74 4.83 -0.93 -2.24
N GLY A 75 5.76 -1.31 -1.35
CA GLY A 75 7.19 -1.22 -1.61
C GLY A 75 7.73 0.22 -1.73
N MET A 76 6.96 1.24 -1.32
CA MET A 76 7.37 2.65 -1.51
C MET A 76 8.52 3.04 -0.60
N VAL A 77 9.59 3.60 -1.18
CA VAL A 77 10.72 4.18 -0.43
C VAL A 77 10.46 5.66 -0.17
N THR A 78 10.34 6.06 1.10
CA THR A 78 9.99 7.43 1.50
C THR A 78 10.89 8.49 0.87
N LYS A 79 12.22 8.28 0.85
CA LYS A 79 13.16 9.28 0.32
C LYS A 79 13.01 9.48 -1.18
N GLU A 80 12.80 8.41 -1.93
CA GLU A 80 12.62 8.46 -3.39
C GLU A 80 11.34 9.21 -3.73
N TRP A 81 10.24 8.85 -3.07
CA TRP A 81 8.95 9.52 -3.27
C TRP A 81 9.05 11.03 -2.97
N VAL A 82 9.64 11.40 -1.84
CA VAL A 82 9.82 12.80 -1.44
C VAL A 82 10.70 13.56 -2.43
N ALA A 83 11.77 12.95 -2.94
CA ALA A 83 12.66 13.58 -3.91
C ALA A 83 11.93 13.87 -5.24
N ILE A 84 11.19 12.89 -5.75
CA ILE A 84 10.40 13.04 -6.98
C ILE A 84 9.29 14.08 -6.80
N HIS A 85 8.55 14.03 -5.69
CA HIS A 85 7.48 15.00 -5.42
C HIS A 85 8.01 16.43 -5.28
N ARG A 86 9.18 16.62 -4.65
CA ARG A 86 9.86 17.93 -4.61
C ARG A 86 10.34 18.38 -5.98
N LYS A 87 10.85 17.45 -6.80
CA LYS A 87 11.27 17.77 -8.17
C LYS A 87 10.09 18.25 -9.02
N HIS A 88 8.94 17.57 -8.93
CA HIS A 88 7.70 17.99 -9.58
C HIS A 88 7.34 19.43 -9.21
N HIS A 89 7.27 19.78 -7.92
CA HIS A 89 6.98 21.16 -7.52
C HIS A 89 8.03 22.18 -7.99
N ALA A 90 9.31 21.82 -8.01
CA ALA A 90 10.39 22.73 -8.41
C ALA A 90 10.48 22.93 -9.94
N LYS A 91 9.98 21.99 -10.73
CA LYS A 91 10.11 21.94 -12.20
C LYS A 91 8.76 21.82 -12.91
N CYS A 92 7.68 22.17 -12.22
CA CYS A 92 6.31 22.02 -12.68
C CYS A 92 6.13 22.62 -14.09
N GLU A 93 5.42 21.90 -14.96
CA GLU A 93 5.13 22.31 -16.35
C GLU A 93 6.39 22.60 -17.20
N THR A 94 7.49 21.92 -16.88
CA THR A 94 8.70 21.90 -17.72
C THR A 94 9.04 20.48 -18.15
N GLU A 95 9.96 20.33 -19.10
CA GLU A 95 10.48 19.02 -19.53
C GLU A 95 11.18 18.25 -18.39
N GLU A 96 11.63 18.95 -17.34
CA GLU A 96 12.30 18.34 -16.19
C GLU A 96 11.32 17.79 -15.13
N ASP A 97 10.01 18.06 -15.26
CA ASP A 97 8.98 17.53 -14.37
C ASP A 97 8.89 16.00 -14.54
N PRO A 98 9.09 15.19 -13.48
CA PRO A 98 8.93 13.75 -13.55
C PRO A 98 7.54 13.28 -13.97
N HIS A 99 6.52 14.15 -13.91
CA HIS A 99 5.14 13.87 -14.34
C HIS A 99 4.62 14.89 -15.36
N SER A 100 5.51 15.47 -16.18
CA SER A 100 5.11 16.34 -17.29
C SER A 100 4.03 15.64 -18.16
N PRO A 101 2.89 16.28 -18.48
CA PRO A 101 1.81 15.68 -19.27
C PRO A 101 2.22 15.20 -20.67
#